data_AF-A0A147KES3-F1
#
_entry.id   AF-A0A147KES3-F1
#
_cell.length_a   1.000
_cell.length_b   1.000
_cell.length_c   1.000
_cell.angle_alpha   90.00
_cell.angle_beta   90.00
_cell.angle_gamma   90.00
#
_symmetry.space_group_name_H-M   'P 1'
#
loop_
_entity.id
_entity.type
_entity.pdbx_description
1 polymer ?
#
loop_
_entity_poly.entity_id
_entity_poly.type
_entity_poly.pdbx_seq_one_letter_code
_entity_poly.pdbx_strand_id
1 'polypeptide(L)'
;MSGWDLNPREISVVLQNVGNHVGGEDGKGGLVGLLETFGTHVEEAGTACESGPISMALGEFVEEYSGKLKGMVNKSISAITGCSDATMAYVNGNLEMAERAQQRVSQTPEQLPV
;
A
#
# COMPACT_ATOMS: atom_id res chain seq x y z
N MET A 1 8.43 -31.38 -9.67
CA MET A 1 8.68 -30.10 -8.99
C MET A 1 8.01 -29.03 -9.82
N SER A 2 7.18 -28.17 -9.23
CA SER A 2 6.74 -26.94 -9.89
C SER A 2 7.97 -26.19 -10.40
N GLY A 3 7.92 -25.53 -11.55
CA GLY A 3 9.03 -24.71 -12.05
C GLY A 3 9.35 -23.48 -11.19
N TRP A 4 8.78 -23.39 -9.99
CA TRP A 4 8.90 -22.30 -9.04
C TRP A 4 9.75 -22.79 -7.87
N ASP A 5 10.82 -22.07 -7.57
CA ASP A 5 11.70 -22.31 -6.42
C ASP A 5 11.51 -21.16 -5.42
N LEU A 6 10.43 -21.24 -4.64
CA LEU A 6 10.09 -20.23 -3.64
C LEU A 6 10.60 -20.65 -2.26
N ASN A 7 11.16 -19.70 -1.52
CA ASN A 7 11.48 -19.82 -0.10
C ASN A 7 10.41 -19.07 0.74
N PRO A 8 9.40 -19.75 1.30
CA PRO A 8 8.30 -19.09 2.00
C PRO A 8 8.75 -18.30 3.23
N ARG A 9 9.84 -18.72 3.87
CA ARG A 9 10.36 -18.06 5.07
C ARG A 9 10.96 -16.70 4.71
N GLU A 10 11.79 -16.64 3.67
CA GLU A 10 12.37 -15.38 3.20
C GLU A 10 11.32 -14.44 2.64
N ILE A 11 10.32 -14.97 1.93
CA ILE A 11 9.19 -14.16 1.44
C ILE A 11 8.43 -13.53 2.60
N SER A 12 8.14 -14.28 3.67
CA SER A 12 7.47 -13.75 4.87
C SER A 12 8.25 -12.58 5.50
N VAL A 13 9.58 -12.68 5.57
CA VAL A 13 10.43 -11.58 6.07
C VAL A 13 10.31 -10.34 5.19
N VAL A 14 10.35 -10.50 3.86
CA VAL A 14 10.19 -9.37 2.93
C VAL A 14 8.80 -8.75 3.10
N LEU A 15 7.73 -9.54 3.14
CA LEU A 15 6.36 -9.05 3.31
C LEU A 15 6.19 -8.29 4.63
N GLN A 16 6.80 -8.78 5.71
CA GLN A 16 6.79 -8.08 7.00
C GLN A 16 7.52 -6.74 6.92
N ASN A 17 8.69 -6.68 6.28
CA ASN A 17 9.42 -5.43 6.09
C ASN A 17 8.61 -4.40 5.28
N VAL A 18 7.97 -4.83 4.18
CA VAL A 18 7.10 -3.94 3.40
C VAL A 18 5.88 -3.50 4.23
N GLY A 19 5.27 -4.42 4.98
CA GLY A 19 4.18 -4.09 5.91
C GLY A 19 4.58 -3.02 6.92
N ASN A 20 5.77 -3.12 7.50
CA ASN A 20 6.31 -2.12 8.44
C ASN A 20 6.54 -0.76 7.78
N HIS A 21 6.94 -0.71 6.50
CA HIS A 21 7.03 0.57 5.78
C HIS A 21 5.66 1.19 5.49
N VAL A 22 4.65 0.37 5.25
CA VAL A 22 3.29 0.85 4.93
C VAL A 22 2.55 1.31 6.19
N GLY A 23 2.49 0.47 7.23
CA GLY A 23 1.70 0.72 8.44
C GLY A 23 2.50 0.96 9.72
N GLY A 24 3.83 0.90 9.69
CA GLY A 24 4.62 0.87 10.92
C GLY A 24 4.46 -0.46 11.68
N GLU A 25 5.19 -0.62 12.78
CA GLU A 25 5.13 -1.82 13.61
C GLU A 25 3.78 -2.00 14.34
N ASP A 26 3.03 -0.90 14.52
CA ASP A 26 1.76 -0.83 15.26
C ASP A 26 0.53 -0.65 14.34
N GLY A 27 0.74 -0.62 13.02
CA GLY A 27 -0.32 -0.37 12.03
C GLY A 27 -0.77 1.10 11.93
N LYS A 28 -0.13 2.02 12.68
CA LYS A 28 -0.42 3.46 12.68
C LYS A 28 0.76 4.33 12.24
N GLY A 29 1.93 3.75 12.06
CA GLY A 29 3.11 4.42 11.53
C GLY A 29 3.24 4.33 10.01
N GLY A 30 4.47 4.44 9.53
CA GLY A 30 4.80 4.28 8.11
C GLY A 30 4.08 5.27 7.20
N LEU A 31 3.78 4.83 5.98
CA LEU A 31 3.04 5.61 5.00
C LEU A 31 1.63 5.99 5.48
N VAL A 32 0.94 5.12 6.23
CA VAL A 32 -0.40 5.38 6.77
C VAL A 32 -0.37 6.55 7.74
N GLY A 33 0.51 6.53 8.75
CA GLY A 33 0.61 7.61 9.74
C GLY A 33 1.06 8.95 9.14
N LEU A 34 1.95 8.92 8.13
CA LEU A 34 2.33 10.12 7.39
C LEU A 34 1.13 10.73 6.64
N LEU A 35 0.27 9.89 6.06
CA LEU A 35 -0.93 10.32 5.35
C LEU A 35 -1.99 10.92 6.27
N GLU A 36 -2.14 10.38 7.49
CA GLU A 36 -3.06 10.92 8.49
C GLU A 36 -2.70 12.35 8.91
N THR A 37 -1.40 12.67 8.97
CA THR A 37 -0.89 13.98 9.41
C THR A 37 -0.56 14.94 8.28
N PHE A 38 -0.47 14.46 7.04
CA PHE A 38 -0.10 15.25 5.87
C PHE A 38 -0.98 16.49 5.65
N GLY A 39 -2.31 16.32 5.70
CA GLY A 39 -3.24 17.43 5.50
C GLY A 39 -3.05 18.54 6.54
N THR A 40 -2.92 18.15 7.81
CA THR A 40 -2.67 19.06 8.93
C THR A 40 -1.38 19.85 8.73
N HIS A 41 -0.26 19.18 8.39
CA HIS A 41 1.01 19.88 8.17
C HIS A 41 0.96 20.86 7.00
N VAL A 42 0.22 20.54 5.93
CA VAL A 42 0.06 21.46 4.80
C VAL A 42 -0.82 22.65 5.16
N GLU A 43 -1.89 22.45 5.94
CA GLU A 43 -2.73 23.54 6.47
C GLU A 43 -1.94 24.48 7.40
N GLU A 44 -1.12 23.91 8.30
CA GLU A 44 -0.22 24.66 9.18
C GLU A 44 0.78 25.49 8.37
N ALA A 45 1.37 24.91 7.32
CA ALA A 45 2.27 25.63 6.42
C ALA A 45 1.56 26.77 5.69
N GLY A 46 0.33 26.54 5.20
CA GLY A 46 -0.48 27.57 4.55
C GLY A 46 -0.79 28.75 5.48
N THR A 47 -1.11 28.46 6.75
CA THR A 47 -1.34 29.48 7.78
C THR A 47 -0.05 30.27 8.08
N ALA A 48 1.08 29.58 8.23
CA ALA A 48 2.37 30.19 8.56
C ALA A 48 2.93 31.06 7.42
N CYS A 49 2.57 30.82 6.16
CA CYS A 49 3.02 31.62 5.03
C CYS A 49 2.40 33.03 4.95
N GLU A 50 1.33 33.33 5.72
CA GLU A 50 0.62 34.62 5.75
C GLU A 50 0.28 35.19 4.36
N SER A 51 0.08 34.29 3.38
CA SER A 51 -0.11 34.64 1.97
C SER A 51 -1.29 33.86 1.40
N GLY A 52 -2.36 34.59 1.10
CA GLY A 52 -3.60 34.02 0.54
C GLY A 52 -3.36 33.16 -0.71
N PRO A 53 -2.59 33.61 -1.72
CA PRO A 53 -2.28 32.80 -2.89
C PRO A 53 -1.50 31.51 -2.58
N ILE A 54 -0.54 31.56 -1.64
CA ILE A 54 0.24 30.37 -1.26
C ILE A 54 -0.65 29.37 -0.50
N SER A 55 -1.49 29.86 0.42
CA SER A 55 -2.45 29.02 1.13
C SER A 55 -3.44 28.34 0.18
N MET A 56 -3.89 29.04 -0.86
CA MET A 56 -4.77 28.47 -1.88
C MET A 56 -4.08 27.37 -2.68
N ALA A 57 -2.85 27.61 -3.15
CA ALA A 57 -2.07 26.62 -3.89
C ALA A 57 -1.77 25.35 -3.07
N LEU A 58 -1.52 25.51 -1.77
CA LEU A 58 -1.34 24.38 -0.85
C LEU A 58 -2.63 23.59 -0.64
N GLY A 59 -3.78 24.26 -0.56
CA GLY A 59 -5.10 23.61 -0.52
C GLY A 59 -5.38 22.76 -1.76
N GLU A 60 -5.16 23.34 -2.95
CA GLU A 60 -5.30 22.63 -4.23
C GLU A 60 -4.34 21.43 -4.33
N PHE A 61 -3.11 21.57 -3.83
CA PHE A 61 -2.15 20.48 -3.77
C PHE A 61 -2.65 19.31 -2.90
N VAL A 62 -3.21 19.59 -1.74
CA VAL A 62 -3.78 18.54 -0.88
C VAL A 62 -4.97 17.87 -1.56
N GLU A 63 -5.86 18.64 -2.18
CA GLU A 63 -7.03 18.11 -2.89
C GLU A 63 -6.64 17.15 -4.02
N GLU A 64 -5.70 17.57 -4.88
CA GLU A 64 -5.26 16.79 -6.04
C GLU A 64 -4.50 15.50 -5.65
N TYR A 65 -3.65 15.57 -4.63
CA TYR A 65 -2.74 14.46 -4.31
C TYR A 65 -3.28 13.51 -3.23
N SER A 66 -4.25 13.90 -2.40
CA SER A 66 -4.78 13.05 -1.32
C SER A 66 -5.27 11.69 -1.84
N GLY A 67 -5.99 11.67 -2.96
CA GLY A 67 -6.46 10.42 -3.58
C GLY A 67 -5.32 9.54 -4.07
N LYS A 68 -4.29 10.14 -4.69
CA LYS A 68 -3.11 9.43 -5.20
C LYS A 68 -2.29 8.83 -4.06
N LEU A 69 -2.09 9.58 -2.98
CA LEU A 69 -1.37 9.12 -1.80
C LEU A 69 -2.10 7.93 -1.13
N LYS A 70 -3.42 8.03 -0.96
CA LYS A 70 -4.26 6.89 -0.50
C LYS A 70 -4.17 5.69 -1.45
N GLY A 71 -4.15 5.94 -2.76
CA GLY A 71 -3.96 4.91 -3.78
C GLY A 71 -2.64 4.16 -3.64
N MET A 72 -1.55 4.82 -3.26
CA MET A 72 -0.26 4.15 -3.00
C MET A 72 -0.32 3.21 -1.80
N VAL A 73 -0.98 3.62 -0.70
CA VAL A 73 -1.20 2.74 0.46
C VAL A 73 -1.99 1.51 0.03
N ASN A 74 -3.14 1.72 -0.62
CA ASN A 74 -4.00 0.62 -1.07
C ASN A 74 -3.26 -0.34 -1.99
N LYS A 75 -2.49 0.18 -2.96
CA LYS A 75 -1.70 -0.65 -3.88
C LYS A 75 -0.64 -1.46 -3.15
N SER A 76 0.01 -0.87 -2.15
CA SER A 76 1.02 -1.56 -1.34
C SER A 76 0.39 -2.69 -0.52
N ILE A 77 -0.76 -2.44 0.11
CA ILE A 77 -1.52 -3.47 0.84
C ILE A 77 -1.94 -4.59 -0.12
N SER A 78 -2.52 -4.27 -1.27
CA SER A 78 -2.92 -5.28 -2.27
C SER A 78 -1.75 -6.14 -2.75
N ALA A 79 -0.55 -5.56 -2.90
CA ALA A 79 0.65 -6.30 -3.27
C ALA A 79 1.10 -7.25 -2.16
N ILE A 80 1.10 -6.81 -0.89
CA ILE A 80 1.44 -7.65 0.26
C ILE A 80 0.46 -8.82 0.37
N THR A 81 -0.85 -8.54 0.33
CA THR A 81 -1.90 -9.56 0.43
C THR A 81 -1.81 -10.57 -0.71
N GLY A 82 -1.73 -10.12 -1.97
CA GLY A 82 -1.65 -11.01 -3.12
C GLY A 82 -0.39 -11.89 -3.10
N CYS A 83 0.74 -11.36 -2.64
CA CYS A 83 1.97 -12.14 -2.50
C CYS A 83 1.87 -13.17 -1.35
N SER A 84 1.26 -12.80 -0.22
CA SER A 84 0.98 -13.72 0.89
C SER A 84 0.08 -14.87 0.42
N ASP A 85 -1.02 -14.56 -0.27
CA ASP A 85 -1.97 -15.56 -0.77
C ASP A 85 -1.32 -16.49 -1.80
N ALA A 86 -0.51 -15.94 -2.72
CA ALA A 86 0.24 -16.74 -3.69
C ALA A 86 1.22 -17.69 -3.01
N THR A 87 1.91 -17.23 -1.96
CA THR A 87 2.87 -18.03 -1.20
C THR A 87 2.16 -19.15 -0.43
N MET A 88 1.01 -18.86 0.19
CA MET A 88 0.19 -19.88 0.85
C MET A 88 -0.33 -20.92 -0.15
N ALA A 89 -0.82 -20.49 -1.31
CA ALA A 89 -1.28 -21.39 -2.37
C ALA A 89 -0.15 -22.31 -2.87
N TYR A 90 1.06 -21.76 -3.05
CA TYR A 90 2.26 -22.53 -3.39
C TYR A 90 2.61 -23.58 -2.32
N VAL A 91 2.66 -23.18 -1.04
CA VAL A 91 2.95 -24.10 0.08
C VAL A 91 1.92 -25.24 0.17
N ASN A 92 0.65 -24.93 -0.15
CA ASN A 92 -0.43 -25.91 -0.19
C ASN A 92 -0.45 -26.77 -1.47
N GLY A 93 0.50 -26.59 -2.38
CA GLY A 93 0.58 -27.33 -3.65
C GLY A 93 -0.44 -26.91 -4.71
N ASN A 94 -1.15 -25.81 -4.51
CA ASN A 94 -2.17 -25.29 -5.43
C ASN A 94 -1.57 -24.20 -6.35
N LEU A 95 -0.83 -24.65 -7.37
CA LEU A 95 -0.08 -23.77 -8.27
C LEU A 95 -0.99 -22.87 -9.12
N GLU A 96 -2.18 -23.33 -9.51
CA GLU A 96 -3.14 -22.51 -10.25
C GLU A 96 -3.68 -21.34 -9.41
N MET A 97 -3.89 -21.56 -8.11
CA MET A 97 -4.26 -20.47 -7.21
C MET A 97 -3.11 -19.53 -6.95
N ALA A 98 -1.87 -20.02 -6.92
CA ALA A 98 -0.69 -19.18 -6.78
C ALA A 98 -0.51 -18.24 -7.98
N GLU A 99 -0.68 -18.75 -9.21
CA GLU A 99 -0.63 -17.95 -10.43
C GLU A 99 -1.78 -16.92 -10.49
N ARG A 100 -3.01 -17.35 -10.16
CA ARG A 100 -4.16 -16.45 -10.09
C ARG A 100 -3.97 -15.34 -9.04
N ALA A 101 -3.42 -15.65 -7.87
CA ALA A 101 -3.16 -14.66 -6.83
C ALA A 101 -2.10 -13.62 -7.27
N GLN A 102 -1.06 -14.05 -7.99
CA GLN A 102 -0.09 -13.12 -8.58
C GLN A 102 -0.72 -12.21 -9.65
N GLN A 103 -1.56 -12.76 -10.53
CA GLN A 103 -2.22 -11.98 -11.59
C GLN A 103 -3.22 -10.94 -11.07
N ARG A 104 -3.75 -11.14 -9.86
CA ARG A 104 -4.72 -10.23 -9.23
C ARG A 104 -4.07 -9.08 -8.47
N VAL A 105 -2.73 -9.05 -8.35
CA VAL A 105 -2.02 -7.92 -7.73
C VAL A 105 -2.34 -6.63 -8.48
N SER A 106 -2.72 -5.58 -7.75
CA SER A 106 -3.21 -4.28 -8.26
C SER A 106 -4.66 -4.24 -8.77
N GLN A 107 -5.45 -5.30 -8.62
CA GLN A 107 -6.90 -5.24 -8.81
C GLN A 107 -7.57 -4.68 -7.55
N THR A 108 -8.57 -3.81 -7.70
CA THR A 108 -9.45 -3.39 -6.60
C THR A 108 -10.42 -4.52 -6.23
N PRO A 109 -10.99 -4.56 -5.00
CA PRO A 109 -11.92 -5.62 -4.58
C PRO A 109 -13.12 -5.83 -5.52
N GLU A 110 -13.56 -4.77 -6.20
CA GLU A 110 -14.66 -4.77 -7.19
C GLU A 110 -14.28 -5.47 -8.51
N GLN A 111 -12.99 -5.70 -8.77
CA GLN A 111 -12.48 -6.29 -10.01
C GLN A 111 -12.22 -7.80 -9.87
N LEU A 112 -12.46 -8.39 -8.70
CA LEU A 112 -12.30 -9.82 -8.48
C LEU A 112 -13.54 -10.58 -8.99
N PRO A 113 -13.41 -11.57 -9.90
CA PRO A 113 -14.54 -12.42 -10.23
C PRO A 113 -14.91 -13.28 -9.01
N VAL A 114 -16.22 -13.36 -8.76
CA VAL A 114 -16.89 -14.11 -7.67
C VAL A 114 -16.53 -15.59 -7.71
#